data_AF-A0A933SVW2-F1
#
_entry.id   AF-A0A933SVW2-F1
#
_cell.length_a   1.000
_cell.length_b   1.000
_cell.length_c   1.000
_cell.angle_alpha   90.00
_cell.angle_beta   90.00
_cell.angle_gamma   90.00
#
_symmetry.space_group_name_H-M   'P 1'
#
loop_
_entity.id
_entity.type
_entity.pdbx_description
1 polymer ?
#
loop_
_entity_poly.entity_id
_entity_poly.type
_entity_poly.pdbx_seq_one_letter_code
_entity_poly.pdbx_strand_id
1 'polypeptide(L)'
;REGEKINFHIARKDGEEFGMEFKPFKAMICKNNCIFCFVKQLPRGLRKTLYIKDEDYRMSFLYGNYITLTNLSKEDRRRIIKQRLSPLYISVHSTNKAVRNKLLGNTKAPDILKELKFFTDNRIRLHTQIVLCPGYNDREELQRTLSDLYRFYPYVLSIAVVPVGLTMYRKHSLHPVEKEDAQDAIKIIESFQKRFKKKHGDTVVYGADELYIKAERPFPPLKEYEDLPQIENGVGMVPLFMSLVKKLKLPKTLQRKKRFLTFTGLSFYPFLKKFIEKLSEKENLNIDVIPVENKFFGASITVTGLLTGRDVIKTLSDRIGTHEMILVPDTVLKNGENIFLDDITLKDIEEALDVPARKIKSTPEGLIKGVTGEGQ
;
A
#
# COMPACT_ATOMS: atom_id res chain seq x y z
N ARG A 1 -41.89 2.78 -3.37
CA ARG A 1 -41.78 2.27 -4.77
C ARG A 1 -42.41 3.34 -5.67
N GLU A 2 -42.01 3.52 -6.92
CA GLU A 2 -42.55 4.63 -7.77
C GLU A 2 -42.34 6.06 -7.20
N GLY A 3 -41.26 6.27 -6.44
CA GLY A 3 -40.97 7.57 -5.82
C GLY A 3 -41.67 7.80 -4.47
N GLU A 4 -42.64 6.94 -4.11
CA GLU A 4 -43.27 7.01 -2.79
C GLU A 4 -42.38 6.40 -1.71
N LYS A 5 -42.22 7.16 -0.62
CA LYS A 5 -41.56 6.71 0.61
C LYS A 5 -42.51 5.79 1.36
N ILE A 6 -42.12 4.54 1.51
CA ILE A 6 -42.87 3.55 2.28
C ILE A 6 -42.07 3.28 3.55
N ASN A 7 -42.69 3.52 4.71
CA ASN A 7 -42.10 3.24 6.00
C ASN A 7 -42.68 1.92 6.53
N PHE A 8 -41.82 0.97 6.89
CA PHE A 8 -42.22 -0.27 7.54
C PHE A 8 -41.69 -0.27 8.98
N HIS A 9 -42.55 -0.62 9.92
CA HIS A 9 -42.14 -0.93 11.29
C HIS A 9 -42.11 -2.45 11.43
N ILE A 10 -40.96 -2.99 11.80
CA ILE A 10 -40.74 -4.43 11.93
C ILE A 10 -40.37 -4.69 13.38
N ALA A 11 -41.21 -5.45 14.07
CA ALA A 11 -40.91 -5.97 15.41
C ALA A 11 -40.09 -7.25 15.26
N ARG A 12 -38.99 -7.35 16.00
CA ARG A 12 -38.03 -8.45 15.90
C ARG A 12 -37.53 -8.83 17.29
N LYS A 13 -37.25 -10.11 17.52
CA LYS A 13 -36.55 -10.56 18.72
C LYS A 13 -35.04 -10.35 18.58
N ASP A 14 -34.33 -10.19 19.70
CA ASP A 14 -32.87 -10.06 19.66
C ASP A 14 -32.23 -11.34 19.08
N GLY A 15 -31.33 -11.16 18.11
CA GLY A 15 -30.64 -12.25 17.41
C GLY A 15 -31.35 -12.80 16.16
N GLU A 16 -32.60 -12.40 15.89
CA GLU A 16 -33.32 -12.83 14.69
C GLU A 16 -32.83 -12.06 13.45
N GLU A 17 -32.65 -12.73 12.31
CA GLU A 17 -32.23 -12.06 11.07
C GLU A 17 -33.38 -11.24 10.47
N PHE A 18 -33.06 -10.17 9.74
CA PHE A 18 -34.08 -9.27 9.19
C PHE A 18 -34.89 -9.89 8.03
N GLY A 19 -34.50 -11.07 7.53
CA GLY A 19 -35.08 -11.70 6.34
C GLY A 19 -34.93 -10.87 5.05
N MET A 20 -34.20 -9.76 5.12
CA MET A 20 -33.96 -8.81 4.05
C MET A 20 -32.47 -8.50 4.01
N GLU A 21 -31.87 -8.72 2.85
CA GLU A 21 -30.48 -8.36 2.59
C GLU A 21 -30.42 -7.22 1.59
N PHE A 22 -29.47 -6.32 1.80
CA PHE A 22 -29.16 -5.32 0.78
C PHE A 22 -28.55 -6.02 -0.43
N LYS A 23 -29.14 -5.76 -1.60
CA LYS A 23 -28.51 -6.20 -2.85
C LYS A 23 -27.08 -5.65 -2.90
N PRO A 24 -26.05 -6.50 -3.07
CA PRO A 24 -24.68 -6.04 -3.19
C PRO A 24 -24.59 -5.02 -4.31
N PHE A 25 -23.98 -3.87 -4.02
CA PHE A 25 -23.83 -2.88 -5.06
C PHE A 25 -22.80 -3.36 -6.08
N LYS A 26 -23.07 -3.11 -7.36
CA LYS A 26 -22.07 -3.35 -8.40
C LYS A 26 -20.96 -2.33 -8.23
N ALA A 27 -19.73 -2.81 -8.00
CA ALA A 27 -18.55 -1.97 -7.93
C ALA A 27 -18.27 -1.33 -9.30
N MET A 28 -17.84 -0.07 -9.29
CA MET A 28 -17.37 0.59 -10.49
C MET A 28 -15.98 0.08 -10.87
N ILE A 29 -15.82 -0.29 -12.14
CA ILE A 29 -14.56 -0.82 -12.66
C ILE A 29 -13.87 0.25 -13.51
N CYS A 30 -12.57 0.41 -13.29
CA CYS A 30 -11.72 1.33 -14.03
C CYS A 30 -11.68 0.97 -15.52
N LYS A 31 -11.86 1.97 -16.38
CA LYS A 31 -11.80 1.81 -17.85
C LYS A 31 -10.49 2.31 -18.44
N ASN A 32 -9.60 2.87 -17.61
CA ASN A 32 -8.30 3.35 -18.07
C ASN A 32 -7.39 2.21 -18.50
N ASN A 33 -6.48 2.56 -19.40
CA ASN A 33 -5.50 1.67 -20.00
C ASN A 33 -4.08 2.11 -19.60
N CYS A 34 -3.89 2.40 -18.30
CA CYS A 34 -2.67 3.06 -17.85
C CYS A 34 -1.43 2.25 -18.21
N ILE A 35 -0.39 2.94 -18.70
CA ILE A 35 0.85 2.30 -19.11
C ILE A 35 1.60 1.65 -17.94
N PHE A 36 1.31 2.10 -16.71
CA PHE A 36 1.87 1.62 -15.44
C PHE A 36 0.89 0.76 -14.61
N CYS A 37 -0.29 0.39 -15.14
CA CYS A 37 -1.32 -0.29 -14.34
C CYS A 37 -0.85 -1.67 -13.85
N PHE A 38 -0.59 -1.81 -12.55
CA PHE A 38 -0.11 -3.07 -11.95
C PHE A 38 -1.05 -4.25 -12.25
N VAL A 39 -2.36 -4.06 -12.14
CA VAL A 39 -3.38 -5.09 -12.42
C VAL A 39 -3.29 -5.62 -13.87
N LYS A 40 -2.95 -4.76 -14.84
CA LYS A 40 -2.76 -5.18 -16.24
C LYS A 40 -1.45 -5.92 -16.47
N GLN A 41 -0.50 -5.80 -15.55
CA GLN A 41 0.78 -6.49 -15.55
C GLN A 41 0.72 -7.80 -14.76
N LEU A 42 -0.44 -8.24 -14.29
CA LEU A 42 -0.59 -9.54 -13.64
C LEU A 42 -0.57 -10.67 -14.69
N PRO A 43 0.09 -11.81 -14.40
CA PRO A 43 0.00 -12.99 -15.25
C PRO A 43 -1.41 -13.55 -15.24
N ARG A 44 -1.73 -14.45 -16.18
CA ARG A 44 -3.01 -15.20 -16.18
C ARG A 44 -2.98 -16.29 -15.10
N GLY A 45 -4.15 -16.67 -14.61
CA GLY A 45 -4.32 -17.80 -13.69
C GLY A 45 -4.35 -17.47 -12.20
N LEU A 46 -4.29 -16.19 -11.83
CA LEU A 46 -4.52 -15.75 -10.44
C LEU A 46 -6.02 -15.70 -10.13
N ARG A 47 -6.38 -15.58 -8.85
CA ARG A 47 -7.77 -15.37 -8.44
C ARG A 47 -8.42 -14.15 -9.11
N LYS A 48 -9.71 -14.28 -9.45
CA LYS A 48 -10.49 -13.27 -10.18
C LYS A 48 -10.47 -11.89 -9.54
N THR A 49 -10.46 -11.82 -8.20
CA THR A 49 -10.51 -10.56 -7.46
C THR A 49 -9.27 -9.69 -7.68
N LEU A 50 -8.10 -10.27 -7.97
CA LEU A 50 -6.87 -9.52 -8.25
C LEU A 50 -6.91 -8.77 -9.59
N TYR A 51 -7.75 -9.22 -10.54
CA TYR A 51 -7.90 -8.56 -11.84
C TYR A 51 -8.92 -7.42 -11.84
N ILE A 52 -9.59 -7.17 -10.72
CA ILE A 52 -10.56 -6.08 -10.62
C ILE A 52 -9.80 -4.77 -10.45
N LYS A 53 -9.91 -3.89 -11.43
CA LYS A 53 -9.44 -2.51 -11.32
C LYS A 53 -10.51 -1.66 -10.67
N ASP A 54 -10.36 -1.36 -9.39
CA ASP A 54 -11.31 -0.52 -8.67
C ASP A 54 -11.28 0.94 -9.18
N GLU A 55 -12.45 1.56 -9.23
CA GLU A 55 -12.66 2.98 -9.58
C GLU A 55 -13.89 3.52 -8.82
N ASP A 56 -14.28 2.85 -7.74
CA ASP A 56 -15.48 3.14 -6.99
C ASP A 56 -15.23 4.19 -5.90
N TYR A 57 -15.86 5.36 -6.01
CA TYR A 57 -15.71 6.43 -5.01
C TYR A 57 -16.17 6.03 -3.61
N ARG A 58 -17.03 5.01 -3.48
CA ARG A 58 -17.44 4.50 -2.17
C ARG A 58 -16.31 3.72 -1.53
N MET A 59 -15.59 2.91 -2.31
CA MET A 59 -14.41 2.20 -1.84
C MET A 59 -13.27 3.16 -1.56
N SER A 60 -13.17 4.25 -2.33
CA SER A 60 -12.25 5.35 -2.04
C SER A 60 -12.50 5.96 -0.65
N PHE A 61 -13.76 6.27 -0.34
CA PHE A 61 -14.12 6.82 0.95
C PHE A 61 -13.99 5.81 2.10
N LEU A 62 -14.42 4.57 1.91
CA LEU A 62 -14.49 3.55 2.98
C LEU A 62 -13.15 2.88 3.28
N TYR A 63 -12.33 2.66 2.26
CA TYR A 63 -11.13 1.82 2.34
C TYR A 63 -9.87 2.51 1.82
N GLY A 64 -9.96 3.76 1.38
CA GLY A 64 -8.80 4.48 0.87
C GLY A 64 -8.39 4.10 -0.55
N ASN A 65 -9.25 3.41 -1.31
CA ASN A 65 -8.93 2.98 -2.66
C ASN A 65 -8.79 4.18 -3.61
N TYR A 66 -7.69 4.20 -4.36
CA TYR A 66 -7.37 5.30 -5.24
C TYR A 66 -8.17 5.28 -6.53
N ILE A 67 -8.87 6.37 -6.82
CA ILE A 67 -9.67 6.56 -8.03
C ILE A 67 -9.07 7.66 -8.92
N THR A 68 -9.17 7.49 -10.23
CA THR A 68 -8.69 8.43 -11.24
C THR A 68 -9.72 9.50 -11.61
N LEU A 69 -10.96 9.38 -11.13
CA LEU A 69 -12.10 10.26 -11.43
C LEU A 69 -12.58 10.21 -12.90
N THR A 70 -12.02 9.34 -13.73
CA THR A 70 -12.35 9.29 -15.16
C THR A 70 -13.72 8.69 -15.44
N ASN A 71 -14.27 7.92 -14.49
CA ASN A 71 -15.50 7.15 -14.69
C ASN A 71 -16.70 7.69 -13.90
N LEU A 72 -16.56 8.83 -13.22
CA LEU A 72 -17.66 9.42 -12.47
C LEU A 72 -18.69 10.04 -13.41
N SER A 73 -19.97 9.79 -13.15
CA SER A 73 -21.08 10.50 -13.80
C SER A 73 -21.37 11.84 -13.09
N LYS A 74 -22.28 12.65 -13.65
CA LYS A 74 -22.80 13.85 -12.97
C LYS A 74 -23.58 13.50 -11.70
N GLU A 75 -24.29 12.38 -11.71
CA GLU A 75 -25.04 11.91 -10.55
C GLU A 75 -24.12 11.45 -9.42
N ASP A 76 -23.04 10.73 -9.76
CA ASP A 76 -22.03 10.31 -8.79
C ASP A 76 -21.40 11.52 -8.09
N ARG A 77 -21.02 12.55 -8.86
CA ARG A 77 -20.52 13.81 -8.30
C ARG A 77 -21.52 14.46 -7.34
N ARG A 78 -22.79 14.59 -7.75
CA ARG A 78 -23.83 15.15 -6.87
C ARG A 78 -24.00 14.32 -5.60
N ARG A 79 -23.93 12.99 -5.71
CA ARG A 79 -24.07 12.09 -4.57
C ARG A 79 -22.91 12.23 -3.60
N ILE A 80 -21.67 12.29 -4.09
CA ILE A 80 -20.47 12.55 -3.27
C ILE A 80 -20.66 13.83 -2.45
N ILE A 81 -21.10 14.93 -3.08
CA ILE A 81 -21.33 16.20 -2.38
C ILE A 81 -22.49 16.09 -1.38
N LYS A 82 -23.65 15.58 -1.82
CA LYS A 82 -24.85 15.48 -0.98
C LYS A 82 -24.60 14.62 0.28
N GLN A 83 -23.83 13.56 0.14
CA GLN A 83 -23.50 12.64 1.24
C GLN A 83 -22.19 13.01 1.96
N ARG A 84 -21.50 14.07 1.52
CA ARG A 84 -20.20 14.52 2.04
C ARG A 84 -19.17 13.40 2.16
N LEU A 85 -19.05 12.57 1.12
CA LEU A 85 -18.10 11.46 1.09
C LEU A 85 -16.67 12.03 1.06
N SER A 86 -16.01 12.05 2.21
CA SER A 86 -14.74 12.73 2.44
C SER A 86 -13.99 12.07 3.60
N PRO A 87 -12.68 11.79 3.47
CA PRO A 87 -11.84 12.13 2.34
C PRO A 87 -12.00 11.19 1.14
N LEU A 88 -11.60 11.63 -0.05
CA LEU A 88 -11.43 10.78 -1.24
C LEU A 88 -9.96 10.61 -1.60
N TYR A 89 -9.61 9.47 -2.16
CA TYR A 89 -8.24 9.10 -2.51
C TYR A 89 -8.09 9.14 -4.03
N ILE A 90 -7.33 10.10 -4.54
CA ILE A 90 -7.32 10.49 -5.95
C ILE A 90 -5.96 10.23 -6.60
N SER A 91 -5.98 9.42 -7.66
CA SER A 91 -4.85 9.14 -8.54
C SER A 91 -4.67 10.26 -9.57
N VAL A 92 -3.81 11.23 -9.24
CA VAL A 92 -3.56 12.44 -10.03
C VAL A 92 -2.55 12.14 -11.13
N HIS A 93 -1.38 11.60 -10.76
CA HIS A 93 -0.20 11.31 -11.58
C HIS A 93 0.46 12.50 -12.31
N SER A 94 -0.32 13.42 -12.88
CA SER A 94 0.18 14.69 -13.43
C SER A 94 -0.97 15.69 -13.55
N THR A 95 -0.70 16.98 -13.32
CA THR A 95 -1.67 18.05 -13.59
C THR A 95 -1.63 18.54 -15.04
N ASN A 96 -0.61 18.14 -15.82
CA ASN A 96 -0.56 18.35 -17.25
C ASN A 96 -1.50 17.34 -17.94
N LYS A 97 -2.59 17.84 -18.55
CA LYS A 97 -3.62 17.01 -19.19
C LYS A 97 -3.06 16.05 -20.25
N ALA A 98 -2.11 16.49 -21.07
CA ALA A 98 -1.55 15.65 -22.13
C ALA A 98 -0.73 14.49 -21.55
N VAL A 99 0.14 14.79 -20.58
CA VAL A 99 0.95 13.80 -19.86
C VAL A 99 0.04 12.82 -19.12
N ARG A 100 -0.95 13.33 -18.38
CA ARG A 100 -1.93 12.52 -17.64
C ARG A 100 -2.71 11.57 -18.55
N ASN A 101 -3.19 12.06 -19.70
CA ASN A 101 -3.94 11.23 -20.65
C ASN A 101 -3.07 10.12 -21.25
N LYS A 102 -1.78 10.41 -21.53
CA LYS A 102 -0.80 9.42 -21.98
C LYS A 102 -0.55 8.36 -20.91
N LEU A 103 -0.31 8.78 -19.67
CA LEU A 103 -0.11 7.91 -18.51
C LEU A 103 -1.30 6.99 -18.25
N LEU A 104 -2.52 7.52 -18.31
CA LEU A 104 -3.77 6.76 -18.11
C LEU A 104 -4.18 5.91 -19.32
N GLY A 105 -3.55 6.11 -20.48
CA GLY A 105 -4.01 5.51 -21.74
C GLY A 105 -5.46 5.87 -22.04
N ASN A 106 -5.89 7.07 -21.66
CA ASN A 106 -7.26 7.55 -21.80
C ASN A 106 -7.26 9.00 -22.32
N THR A 107 -7.50 9.17 -23.61
CA THR A 107 -7.54 10.47 -24.28
C THR A 107 -8.72 11.34 -23.85
N LYS A 108 -9.77 10.73 -23.28
CA LYS A 108 -10.99 11.39 -22.81
C LYS A 108 -10.98 11.67 -21.31
N ALA A 109 -9.88 11.39 -20.60
CA ALA A 109 -9.79 11.68 -19.18
C ALA A 109 -10.02 13.18 -18.92
N PRO A 110 -10.83 13.54 -17.91
CA PRO A 110 -11.12 14.93 -17.59
C PRO A 110 -9.86 15.65 -17.12
N ASP A 111 -9.91 16.98 -17.22
CA ASP A 111 -8.90 17.86 -16.64
C ASP A 111 -8.94 17.72 -15.12
N ILE A 112 -7.87 17.16 -14.56
CA ILE A 112 -7.80 16.85 -13.13
C ILE A 112 -7.89 18.11 -12.28
N LEU A 113 -7.37 19.25 -12.72
CA LEU A 113 -7.42 20.49 -11.95
C LEU A 113 -8.86 20.98 -11.78
N LYS A 114 -9.70 20.82 -12.82
CA LYS A 114 -11.11 21.17 -12.76
C LYS A 114 -11.88 20.24 -11.82
N GLU A 115 -11.58 18.95 -11.85
CA GLU A 115 -12.20 17.97 -10.94
C GLU A 115 -11.81 18.24 -9.49
N LEU A 116 -10.51 18.44 -9.21
CA LEU A 116 -10.03 18.78 -7.87
C LEU A 116 -10.68 20.07 -7.37
N LYS A 117 -10.72 21.13 -8.20
CA LYS A 117 -11.40 22.38 -7.85
C LYS A 117 -12.88 22.16 -7.52
N PHE A 118 -13.59 21.37 -8.32
CA PHE A 118 -15.01 21.08 -8.06
C PHE A 118 -15.22 20.43 -6.68
N PHE A 119 -14.39 19.46 -6.32
CA PHE A 119 -14.50 18.78 -5.01
C PHE A 119 -14.08 19.68 -3.85
N THR A 120 -13.00 20.45 -4.00
CA THR A 120 -12.51 21.34 -2.93
C THR A 120 -13.42 22.56 -2.72
N ASP A 121 -14.00 23.13 -3.78
CA ASP A 121 -15.03 24.19 -3.70
C ASP A 121 -16.24 23.70 -2.87
N ASN A 122 -16.56 22.40 -2.95
CA ASN A 122 -17.63 21.75 -2.19
C ASN A 122 -17.13 21.13 -0.86
N ARG A 123 -15.94 21.52 -0.40
CA ARG A 123 -15.35 21.15 0.89
C ARG A 123 -15.09 19.64 1.07
N ILE A 124 -14.91 18.89 -0.01
CA ILE A 124 -14.45 17.50 0.05
C ILE A 124 -12.94 17.48 0.22
N ARG A 125 -12.46 16.75 1.25
CA ARG A 125 -11.04 16.58 1.52
C ARG A 125 -10.46 15.45 0.66
N LEU A 126 -9.21 15.57 0.26
CA LEU A 126 -8.57 14.71 -0.74
C LEU A 126 -7.19 14.24 -0.27
N HIS A 127 -6.95 12.93 -0.33
CA HIS A 127 -5.62 12.33 -0.38
C HIS A 127 -5.27 12.13 -1.85
N THR A 128 -4.07 12.46 -2.29
CA THR A 128 -3.67 12.34 -3.70
C THR A 128 -2.45 11.47 -3.87
N GLN A 129 -2.30 10.84 -5.02
CA GLN A 129 -1.16 9.99 -5.36
C GLN A 129 -0.61 10.34 -6.74
N ILE A 130 0.71 10.28 -6.83
CA ILE A 130 1.51 10.37 -8.05
C ILE A 130 2.31 9.07 -8.13
N VAL A 131 2.12 8.34 -9.23
CA VAL A 131 2.98 7.19 -9.59
C VAL A 131 4.03 7.78 -10.51
N LEU A 132 5.27 7.81 -10.05
CA LEU A 132 6.41 8.41 -10.74
C LEU A 132 6.89 7.46 -11.83
N CYS A 133 6.77 7.90 -13.08
CA CYS A 133 7.20 7.21 -14.29
C CYS A 133 8.28 8.07 -14.97
N PRO A 134 9.57 7.69 -14.90
CA PRO A 134 10.66 8.41 -15.55
C PRO A 134 10.42 8.66 -17.04
N GLY A 135 10.68 9.88 -17.50
CA GLY A 135 10.44 10.34 -18.88
C GLY A 135 8.99 10.75 -19.17
N TYR A 136 8.12 10.79 -18.16
CA TYR A 136 6.71 11.18 -18.32
C TYR A 136 6.29 12.28 -17.34
N ASN A 137 6.42 12.04 -16.03
CA ASN A 137 5.94 12.93 -14.98
C ASN A 137 6.96 13.14 -13.85
N ASP A 138 8.23 12.98 -14.15
CA ASP A 138 9.38 13.27 -13.29
C ASP A 138 9.87 14.72 -13.46
N ARG A 139 10.88 15.10 -12.66
CA ARG A 139 11.60 16.39 -12.74
C ARG A 139 10.65 17.61 -12.80
N GLU A 140 10.69 18.38 -13.89
CA GLU A 140 9.89 19.60 -14.06
C GLU A 140 8.38 19.32 -14.00
N GLU A 141 7.92 18.21 -14.56
CA GLU A 141 6.50 17.84 -14.52
C GLU A 141 6.05 17.40 -13.12
N LEU A 142 6.93 16.78 -12.33
CA LEU A 142 6.68 16.51 -10.91
C LEU A 142 6.57 17.83 -10.14
N GLN A 143 7.52 18.75 -10.34
CA GLN A 143 7.53 20.06 -9.67
C GLN A 143 6.26 20.87 -10.00
N ARG A 144 5.86 20.88 -11.28
CA ARG A 144 4.61 21.49 -11.73
C ARG A 144 3.40 20.87 -11.04
N THR A 145 3.31 19.54 -11.05
CA THR A 145 2.20 18.80 -10.44
C THR A 145 2.07 19.12 -8.95
N LEU A 146 3.16 19.11 -8.19
CA LEU A 146 3.15 19.47 -6.77
C LEU A 146 2.79 20.94 -6.54
N SER A 147 3.28 21.87 -7.39
CA SER A 147 2.94 23.29 -7.30
C SER A 147 1.46 23.57 -7.60
N ASP A 148 0.86 22.82 -8.52
CA ASP A 148 -0.56 22.93 -8.82
C ASP A 148 -1.40 22.35 -7.68
N LEU A 149 -1.03 21.17 -7.15
CA LEU A 149 -1.72 20.55 -6.01
C LEU A 149 -1.64 21.40 -4.74
N TYR A 150 -0.54 22.12 -4.54
CA TYR A 150 -0.35 23.08 -3.45
C TYR A 150 -1.49 24.11 -3.35
N ARG A 151 -2.08 24.51 -4.49
CA ARG A 151 -3.13 25.53 -4.56
C ARG A 151 -4.47 25.08 -3.94
N PHE A 152 -4.63 23.79 -3.69
CA PHE A 152 -5.86 23.21 -3.15
C PHE A 152 -5.79 22.93 -1.64
N TYR A 153 -4.69 23.27 -0.97
CA TYR A 153 -4.62 23.29 0.49
C TYR A 153 -5.65 24.30 1.05
N PRO A 154 -6.40 23.98 2.14
CA PRO A 154 -6.24 22.83 3.04
C PRO A 154 -7.06 21.59 2.67
N TYR A 155 -7.73 21.55 1.51
CA TYR A 155 -8.58 20.41 1.14
C TYR A 155 -7.80 19.24 0.53
N VAL A 156 -6.64 19.48 -0.08
CA VAL A 156 -5.66 18.40 -0.36
C VAL A 156 -4.84 18.17 0.92
N LEU A 157 -5.12 17.05 1.59
CA LEU A 157 -4.55 16.70 2.90
C LEU A 157 -3.18 16.07 2.80
N SER A 158 -2.95 15.29 1.75
CA SER A 158 -1.65 14.66 1.52
C SER A 158 -1.45 14.29 0.06
N ILE A 159 -0.19 14.18 -0.32
CA ILE A 159 0.27 13.85 -1.66
C ILE A 159 1.34 12.77 -1.53
N ALA A 160 1.02 11.54 -1.90
CA ALA A 160 2.00 10.45 -1.99
C ALA A 160 2.69 10.46 -3.35
N VAL A 161 4.01 10.35 -3.37
CA VAL A 161 4.80 10.11 -4.58
C VAL A 161 5.43 8.73 -4.44
N VAL A 162 4.99 7.80 -5.29
CA VAL A 162 5.41 6.39 -5.27
C VAL A 162 6.12 6.04 -6.58
N PRO A 163 7.19 5.24 -6.59
CA PRO A 163 7.81 4.81 -7.83
C PRO A 163 6.90 3.84 -8.59
N VAL A 164 7.04 3.78 -9.92
CA VAL A 164 6.29 2.82 -10.71
C VAL A 164 6.70 1.38 -10.39
N GLY A 165 5.71 0.55 -10.04
CA GLY A 165 5.87 -0.90 -9.91
C GLY A 165 5.79 -1.60 -11.26
N LEU A 166 6.88 -2.29 -11.64
CA LEU A 166 7.00 -2.98 -12.93
C LEU A 166 7.20 -4.47 -12.72
N THR A 167 6.27 -5.28 -13.23
CA THR A 167 6.42 -6.75 -13.24
C THR A 167 7.11 -7.22 -14.53
N MET A 168 7.60 -8.45 -14.54
CA MET A 168 8.15 -9.11 -15.74
C MET A 168 7.09 -9.44 -16.80
N TYR A 169 5.80 -9.41 -16.44
CA TYR A 169 4.68 -9.65 -17.38
C TYR A 169 4.14 -8.36 -18.01
N ARG A 170 4.79 -7.22 -17.76
CA ARG A 170 4.38 -5.93 -18.34
C ARG A 170 4.43 -5.96 -19.86
N LYS A 171 3.45 -5.30 -20.48
CA LYS A 171 3.40 -5.14 -21.95
C LYS A 171 4.04 -3.85 -22.44
N HIS A 172 4.03 -2.82 -21.61
CA HIS A 172 4.61 -1.53 -21.94
C HIS A 172 6.04 -1.48 -21.42
N SER A 173 6.96 -1.05 -22.28
CA SER A 173 8.33 -0.75 -21.86
C SER A 173 8.33 0.59 -21.15
N LEU A 174 8.32 0.53 -19.83
CA LEU A 174 8.56 1.67 -18.95
C LEU A 174 9.94 1.52 -18.32
N HIS A 175 10.59 2.66 -18.11
CA HIS A 175 11.84 2.71 -17.39
C HIS A 175 11.50 2.60 -15.89
N PRO A 176 12.13 1.66 -15.16
CA PRO A 176 12.03 1.66 -13.70
C PRO A 176 12.60 2.96 -13.12
N VAL A 177 12.16 3.34 -11.93
CA VAL A 177 12.81 4.42 -11.18
C VAL A 177 14.17 3.93 -10.70
N GLU A 178 15.23 4.53 -11.22
CA GLU A 178 16.62 4.29 -10.83
C GLU A 178 17.05 5.24 -9.71
N LYS A 179 18.30 5.09 -9.25
CA LYS A 179 18.85 5.85 -8.11
C LYS A 179 18.80 7.35 -8.35
N GLU A 180 19.21 7.82 -9.52
CA GLU A 180 19.24 9.24 -9.89
C GLU A 180 17.83 9.83 -9.93
N ASP A 181 16.87 9.12 -10.54
CA ASP A 181 15.46 9.54 -10.59
C ASP A 181 14.86 9.67 -9.19
N ALA A 182 15.17 8.71 -8.30
CA ALA A 182 14.72 8.73 -6.92
C ALA A 182 15.35 9.91 -6.13
N GLN A 183 16.63 10.20 -6.34
CA GLN A 183 17.31 11.35 -5.72
C GLN A 183 16.70 12.67 -6.17
N ASP A 184 16.44 12.84 -7.46
CA ASP A 184 15.79 14.03 -8.03
C ASP A 184 14.38 14.20 -7.47
N ALA A 185 13.58 13.13 -7.45
CA ALA A 185 12.23 13.15 -6.88
C ALA A 185 12.23 13.52 -5.40
N ILE A 186 13.13 12.94 -4.58
CA ILE A 186 13.25 13.27 -3.15
C ILE A 186 13.64 14.75 -2.98
N LYS A 187 14.60 15.26 -3.76
CA LYS A 187 15.01 16.67 -3.69
C LYS A 187 13.83 17.61 -3.96
N ILE A 188 12.99 17.28 -4.96
CA ILE A 188 11.77 18.03 -5.25
C ILE A 188 10.81 17.93 -4.07
N ILE A 189 10.52 16.73 -3.58
CA ILE A 189 9.62 16.50 -2.43
C ILE A 189 10.07 17.32 -1.21
N GLU A 190 11.33 17.22 -0.81
CA GLU A 190 11.92 17.95 0.32
C GLU A 190 11.75 19.48 0.17
N SER A 191 11.87 20.00 -1.05
CA SER A 191 11.66 21.42 -1.31
C SER A 191 10.21 21.86 -1.03
N PHE A 192 9.23 21.03 -1.40
CA PHE A 192 7.81 21.30 -1.11
C PHE A 192 7.49 21.09 0.36
N GLN A 193 7.99 20.03 0.99
CA GLN A 193 7.84 19.80 2.43
C GLN A 193 8.30 21.01 3.25
N LYS A 194 9.48 21.55 2.95
CA LYS A 194 10.00 22.78 3.60
C LYS A 194 9.07 23.98 3.38
N ARG A 195 8.53 24.15 2.17
CA ARG A 195 7.63 25.26 1.83
C ARG A 195 6.28 25.15 2.54
N PHE A 196 5.68 23.95 2.56
CA PHE A 196 4.43 23.70 3.28
C PHE A 196 4.62 23.90 4.79
N LYS A 197 5.67 23.32 5.37
CA LYS A 197 5.94 23.41 6.81
C LYS A 197 6.18 24.85 7.26
N LYS A 198 6.93 25.64 6.47
CA LYS A 198 7.17 27.06 6.76
C LYS A 198 5.90 27.90 6.72
N LYS A 199 4.97 27.60 5.81
CA LYS A 199 3.79 28.45 5.57
C LYS A 199 2.55 28.01 6.35
N HIS A 200 2.38 26.70 6.56
CA HIS A 200 1.16 26.10 7.11
C HIS A 200 1.40 25.20 8.33
N GLY A 201 2.65 24.87 8.65
CA GLY A 201 2.99 23.94 9.73
C GLY A 201 2.95 22.46 9.35
N ASP A 202 2.29 22.11 8.25
CA ASP A 202 2.11 20.73 7.78
C ASP A 202 3.13 20.35 6.69
N THR A 203 3.41 19.06 6.52
CA THR A 203 4.34 18.52 5.50
C THR A 203 3.65 18.29 4.16
N VAL A 204 2.42 17.74 4.16
CA VAL A 204 1.52 17.45 3.02
C VAL A 204 2.07 16.55 1.90
N VAL A 205 3.34 16.64 1.50
CA VAL A 205 3.95 15.83 0.43
C VAL A 205 4.84 14.76 1.03
N TYR A 206 4.69 13.52 0.57
CA TYR A 206 5.42 12.38 1.09
C TYR A 206 5.92 11.47 -0.03
N GLY A 207 7.19 11.09 0.02
CA GLY A 207 7.75 10.04 -0.82
C GLY A 207 7.50 8.66 -0.19
N ALA A 208 7.24 7.64 -1.01
CA ALA A 208 7.26 6.25 -0.56
C ALA A 208 8.65 5.87 -0.04
N ASP A 209 8.69 4.96 0.93
CA ASP A 209 9.93 4.45 1.52
C ASP A 209 10.86 3.84 0.45
N GLU A 210 10.28 3.25 -0.60
CA GLU A 210 11.03 2.71 -1.73
C GLU A 210 11.87 3.77 -2.46
N LEU A 211 11.43 5.04 -2.54
CA LEU A 211 12.25 6.11 -3.12
C LEU A 211 13.52 6.33 -2.29
N TYR A 212 13.41 6.36 -0.96
CA TYR A 212 14.54 6.57 -0.07
C TYR A 212 15.51 5.39 -0.11
N ILE A 213 14.99 4.16 -0.18
CA ILE A 213 15.79 2.94 -0.33
C ILE A 213 16.56 2.97 -1.66
N LYS A 214 15.89 3.25 -2.79
CA LYS A 214 16.52 3.35 -4.12
C LYS A 214 17.56 4.46 -4.21
N ALA A 215 17.27 5.61 -3.60
CA ALA A 215 18.17 6.76 -3.57
C ALA A 215 19.37 6.57 -2.62
N GLU A 216 19.37 5.51 -1.80
CA GLU A 216 20.29 5.30 -0.67
C GLU A 216 20.34 6.49 0.28
N ARG A 217 19.18 7.13 0.52
CA ARG A 217 19.06 8.27 1.43
C ARG A 217 18.40 7.84 2.75
N PRO A 218 18.76 8.47 3.88
CA PRO A 218 18.06 8.23 5.13
C PRO A 218 16.60 8.68 5.02
N PHE A 219 15.71 7.96 5.70
CA PHE A 219 14.32 8.37 5.81
C PHE A 219 14.18 9.65 6.64
N PRO A 220 13.18 10.50 6.34
CA PRO A 220 12.72 11.54 7.25
C PRO A 220 12.43 10.99 8.66
N PRO A 221 12.60 11.79 9.72
CA PRO A 221 12.15 11.42 11.05
C PRO A 221 10.64 11.12 11.06
N LEU A 222 10.20 10.12 11.85
CA LEU A 222 8.77 9.71 11.89
C LEU A 222 7.81 10.88 12.13
N LYS A 223 8.19 11.86 12.95
CA LYS A 223 7.38 13.07 13.21
C LYS A 223 7.03 13.88 11.95
N GLU A 224 7.80 13.75 10.87
CA GLU A 224 7.54 14.46 9.62
C GLU A 224 6.44 13.80 8.79
N TYR A 225 6.10 12.55 9.10
CA TYR A 225 5.00 11.80 8.47
C TYR A 225 3.63 12.04 9.13
N GLU A 226 3.58 12.88 10.19
CA GLU A 226 2.34 13.21 10.93
C GLU A 226 1.59 11.94 11.36
N ASP A 227 0.29 11.85 11.05
CA ASP A 227 -0.58 10.70 11.36
C ASP A 227 -0.49 9.57 10.31
N LEU A 228 0.59 9.54 9.51
CA LEU A 228 0.84 8.54 8.47
C LEU A 228 -0.33 8.38 7.46
N PRO A 229 -0.84 9.47 6.86
CA PRO A 229 -2.05 9.44 6.01
C PRO A 229 -1.90 8.61 4.72
N GLN A 230 -0.68 8.14 4.44
CA GLN A 230 -0.29 7.48 3.19
C GLN A 230 0.38 6.12 3.44
N ILE A 231 0.20 5.52 4.62
CA ILE A 231 0.85 4.25 4.98
C ILE A 231 0.56 3.12 3.98
N GLU A 232 -0.68 3.04 3.47
CA GLU A 232 -1.12 2.08 2.46
C GLU A 232 -0.39 2.22 1.12
N ASN A 233 0.22 3.38 0.85
CA ASN A 233 1.05 3.65 -0.32
C ASN A 233 2.54 3.37 -0.07
N GLY A 234 2.89 2.71 1.03
CA GLY A 234 4.27 2.44 1.39
C GLY A 234 5.03 3.68 1.89
N VAL A 235 4.31 4.66 2.44
CA VAL A 235 4.89 5.89 2.98
C VAL A 235 4.99 5.80 4.50
N GLY A 236 6.22 5.75 5.03
CA GLY A 236 6.47 5.78 6.48
C GLY A 236 6.39 4.43 7.18
N MET A 237 6.31 3.31 6.45
CA MET A 237 6.27 1.96 7.02
C MET A 237 7.57 1.61 7.75
N VAL A 238 8.73 1.86 7.12
CA VAL A 238 10.05 1.60 7.69
C VAL A 238 10.34 2.56 8.86
N PRO A 239 10.13 3.89 8.74
CA PRO A 239 10.22 4.81 9.88
C PRO A 239 9.33 4.42 11.07
N LEU A 240 8.09 4.00 10.81
CA LEU A 240 7.17 3.54 11.86
C LEU A 240 7.74 2.30 12.54
N PHE A 241 8.14 1.27 11.77
CA PHE A 241 8.74 0.06 12.30
C PHE A 241 9.95 0.37 13.18
N MET A 242 10.89 1.19 12.70
CA MET A 242 12.09 1.59 13.44
C MET A 242 11.76 2.37 14.74
N SER A 243 10.68 3.15 14.75
CA SER A 243 10.21 3.86 15.93
C SER A 243 9.60 2.92 16.97
N LEU A 244 8.79 1.95 16.52
CA LEU A 244 8.20 0.92 17.39
C LEU A 244 9.28 0.05 18.02
N VAL A 245 10.31 -0.34 17.27
CA VAL A 245 11.48 -1.07 17.80
C VAL A 245 12.12 -0.35 19.01
N LYS A 246 12.20 0.98 18.99
CA LYS A 246 12.77 1.76 20.11
C LYS A 246 11.91 1.75 21.37
N LYS A 247 10.59 1.58 21.21
CA LYS A 247 9.60 1.55 22.31
C LYS A 247 9.30 0.13 22.80
N LEU A 248 9.74 -0.87 22.05
CA LEU A 248 9.50 -2.28 22.34
C LEU A 248 10.11 -2.67 23.69
N LYS A 249 9.28 -3.22 24.57
CA LYS A 249 9.73 -3.88 25.79
C LYS A 249 9.95 -5.35 25.48
N LEU A 250 11.17 -5.83 25.72
CA LEU A 250 11.50 -7.24 25.52
C LEU A 250 11.03 -8.06 26.74
N PRO A 251 10.44 -9.25 26.52
CA PRO A 251 10.10 -10.16 27.61
C PRO A 251 11.38 -10.64 28.29
N LYS A 252 11.38 -10.71 29.63
CA LYS A 252 12.52 -11.21 30.39
C LYS A 252 12.63 -12.72 30.22
N THR A 253 13.71 -13.17 29.56
CA THR A 253 14.12 -14.58 29.46
C THR A 253 13.09 -15.53 28.85
N LEU A 254 13.31 -15.87 27.57
CA LEU A 254 12.68 -17.05 26.98
C LEU A 254 13.37 -18.32 27.49
N GLN A 255 12.59 -19.18 28.15
CA GLN A 255 13.07 -20.38 28.85
C GLN A 255 13.62 -21.48 27.91
N ARG A 256 13.56 -21.32 26.57
CA ARG A 256 14.09 -22.30 25.61
C ARG A 256 14.73 -21.66 24.38
N LYS A 257 15.86 -22.21 23.94
CA LYS A 257 16.54 -21.93 22.65
C LYS A 257 15.75 -22.48 21.46
N LYS A 258 14.50 -22.07 21.28
CA LYS A 258 13.77 -22.39 20.04
C LYS A 258 14.38 -21.59 18.89
N ARG A 259 14.51 -22.21 17.71
CA ARG A 259 14.98 -21.55 16.49
C ARG A 259 13.78 -21.29 15.59
N PHE A 260 13.59 -20.03 15.21
CA PHE A 260 12.52 -19.57 14.33
C PHE A 260 13.10 -19.11 13.01
N LEU A 261 12.29 -19.14 11.98
CA LEU A 261 12.62 -18.55 10.68
C LEU A 261 11.53 -17.55 10.32
N THR A 262 11.93 -16.37 9.83
CA THR A 262 11.02 -15.40 9.21
C THR A 262 11.57 -14.99 7.86
N PHE A 263 10.73 -14.43 7.01
CA PHE A 263 11.16 -13.93 5.71
C PHE A 263 10.57 -12.56 5.40
N THR A 264 11.16 -11.88 4.42
CA THR A 264 10.70 -10.58 3.94
C THR A 264 11.19 -10.33 2.51
N GLY A 265 10.58 -9.37 1.82
CA GLY A 265 11.09 -8.89 0.53
C GLY A 265 12.42 -8.14 0.69
N LEU A 266 13.17 -8.06 -0.41
CA LEU A 266 14.52 -7.46 -0.46
C LEU A 266 14.57 -6.03 0.09
N SER A 267 13.55 -5.19 -0.17
CA SER A 267 13.56 -3.78 0.26
C SER A 267 13.57 -3.63 1.79
N PHE A 268 12.83 -4.49 2.51
CA PHE A 268 12.72 -4.39 3.96
C PHE A 268 13.76 -5.24 4.70
N TYR A 269 14.40 -6.19 4.02
CA TYR A 269 15.37 -7.12 4.60
C TYR A 269 16.47 -6.47 5.45
N PRO A 270 17.18 -5.41 4.99
CA PRO A 270 18.26 -4.80 5.79
C PRO A 270 17.77 -4.26 7.14
N PHE A 271 16.53 -3.76 7.19
CA PHE A 271 15.94 -3.19 8.41
C PHE A 271 15.48 -4.28 9.38
N LEU A 272 14.83 -5.33 8.86
CA LEU A 272 14.40 -6.46 9.67
C LEU A 272 15.60 -7.24 10.23
N LYS A 273 16.62 -7.49 9.40
CA LYS A 273 17.86 -8.16 9.82
C LYS A 273 18.53 -7.41 10.98
N LYS A 274 18.73 -6.10 10.83
CA LYS A 274 19.34 -5.26 11.87
C LYS A 274 18.54 -5.24 13.18
N PHE A 275 17.21 -5.34 13.09
CA PHE A 275 16.37 -5.46 14.28
C PHE A 275 16.56 -6.81 14.97
N ILE A 276 16.57 -7.91 14.20
CA ILE A 276 16.75 -9.26 14.73
C ILE A 276 18.14 -9.46 15.33
N GLU A 277 19.21 -8.96 14.70
CA GLU A 277 20.56 -9.04 15.27
C GLU A 277 20.64 -8.39 16.65
N LYS A 278 20.04 -7.20 16.82
CA LYS A 278 19.95 -6.52 18.12
C LYS A 278 19.10 -7.27 19.15
N LEU A 279 18.12 -8.05 18.68
CA LEU A 279 17.27 -8.87 19.54
C LEU A 279 18.05 -10.10 20.02
N SER A 280 18.77 -10.76 19.12
CA SER A 280 19.60 -11.94 19.42
C SER A 280 20.82 -11.63 20.32
N GLU A 281 21.34 -10.39 20.30
CA GLU A 281 22.39 -9.96 21.23
C GLU A 281 21.88 -9.81 22.67
N LYS A 282 20.63 -9.38 22.85
CA LYS A 282 20.04 -9.05 24.16
C LYS A 282 19.31 -10.22 24.78
N GLU A 283 18.71 -11.05 23.96
CA GLU A 283 17.89 -12.19 24.34
C GLU A 283 18.44 -13.42 23.63
N ASN A 284 18.36 -14.58 24.26
CA ASN A 284 18.77 -15.87 23.69
C ASN A 284 17.74 -16.36 22.63
N LEU A 285 17.44 -15.47 21.68
CA LEU A 285 16.42 -15.55 20.64
C LEU A 285 17.08 -15.83 19.29
N ASN A 286 16.81 -17.01 18.73
CA ASN A 286 17.36 -17.43 17.44
C ASN A 286 16.28 -17.29 16.37
N ILE A 287 16.32 -16.20 15.61
CA ILE A 287 15.42 -15.96 14.48
C ILE A 287 16.27 -15.76 13.23
N ASP A 288 16.16 -16.66 12.26
CA ASP A 288 16.81 -16.48 10.97
C ASP A 288 15.90 -15.66 10.05
N VAL A 289 16.44 -14.59 9.47
CA VAL A 289 15.72 -13.73 8.51
C VAL A 289 16.18 -14.05 7.10
N ILE A 290 15.27 -14.54 6.27
CA ILE A 290 15.56 -14.89 4.88
C ILE A 290 14.99 -13.83 3.92
N PRO A 291 15.83 -13.19 3.09
CA PRO A 291 15.33 -12.36 1.99
C PRO A 291 14.75 -13.25 0.90
N VAL A 292 13.51 -13.00 0.48
CA VAL A 292 12.85 -13.70 -0.62
C VAL A 292 12.84 -12.79 -1.84
N GLU A 293 13.40 -13.29 -2.93
CA GLU A 293 13.35 -12.66 -4.25
C GLU A 293 12.02 -12.98 -4.92
N ASN A 294 11.37 -11.98 -5.49
CA ASN A 294 10.11 -12.17 -6.21
C ASN A 294 10.40 -12.67 -7.63
N LYS A 295 10.46 -13.99 -7.83
CA LYS A 295 10.68 -14.58 -9.16
C LYS A 295 9.38 -14.70 -9.95
N PHE A 296 8.24 -14.70 -9.27
CA PHE A 296 6.94 -14.72 -9.92
C PHE A 296 6.66 -13.41 -10.67
N PHE A 297 6.64 -12.26 -9.99
CA PHE A 297 6.43 -10.96 -10.62
C PHE A 297 7.72 -10.35 -11.18
N GLY A 298 8.89 -10.89 -10.85
CA GLY A 298 10.19 -10.42 -11.32
C GLY A 298 10.96 -9.63 -10.25
N ALA A 299 12.29 -9.70 -10.31
CA ALA A 299 13.21 -9.21 -9.28
C ALA A 299 13.11 -7.70 -8.99
N SER A 300 12.52 -6.91 -9.90
CA SER A 300 12.22 -5.49 -9.69
C SER A 300 11.16 -5.26 -8.60
N ILE A 301 10.33 -6.26 -8.29
CA ILE A 301 9.35 -6.21 -7.21
C ILE A 301 9.99 -6.70 -5.91
N THR A 302 10.31 -5.79 -5.00
CA THR A 302 11.14 -6.08 -3.81
C THR A 302 10.38 -5.97 -2.49
N VAL A 303 9.07 -5.65 -2.54
CA VAL A 303 8.22 -5.47 -1.35
C VAL A 303 7.66 -6.80 -0.85
N THR A 304 7.52 -6.92 0.48
CA THR A 304 7.06 -8.15 1.14
C THR A 304 5.63 -8.53 0.75
N GLY A 305 4.71 -7.56 0.69
CA GLY A 305 3.29 -7.85 0.42
C GLY A 305 2.98 -8.35 -1.00
N LEU A 306 3.98 -8.39 -1.90
CA LEU A 306 3.83 -8.94 -3.24
C LEU A 306 4.54 -10.28 -3.44
N LEU A 307 5.09 -10.87 -2.37
CA LEU A 307 5.68 -12.21 -2.42
C LEU A 307 4.61 -13.27 -2.64
N THR A 308 4.93 -14.29 -3.44
CA THR A 308 4.08 -15.44 -3.68
C THR A 308 4.46 -16.61 -2.77
N GLY A 309 3.51 -17.50 -2.50
CA GLY A 309 3.79 -18.70 -1.72
C GLY A 309 4.84 -19.58 -2.41
N ARG A 310 4.83 -19.66 -3.75
CA ARG A 310 5.83 -20.43 -4.52
C ARG A 310 7.24 -19.90 -4.33
N ASP A 311 7.41 -18.59 -4.39
CA ASP A 311 8.72 -17.96 -4.18
C ASP A 311 9.21 -18.20 -2.74
N VAL A 312 8.30 -18.15 -1.76
CA VAL A 312 8.60 -18.46 -0.35
C VAL A 312 9.03 -19.92 -0.20
N ILE A 313 8.21 -20.89 -0.62
CA ILE A 313 8.52 -22.33 -0.50
C ILE A 313 9.88 -22.63 -1.13
N LYS A 314 10.09 -22.19 -2.38
CA LYS A 314 11.33 -22.44 -3.11
C LYS A 314 12.56 -21.81 -2.45
N THR A 315 12.41 -20.65 -1.82
CA THR A 315 13.53 -19.98 -1.15
C THR A 315 13.85 -20.63 0.19
N LEU A 316 12.81 -21.08 0.90
CA LEU A 316 12.95 -21.64 2.24
C LEU A 316 13.32 -23.12 2.25
N SER A 317 12.98 -23.90 1.22
CA SER A 317 13.27 -25.35 1.15
C SER A 317 14.73 -25.69 1.44
N ASP A 318 15.66 -24.87 0.92
CA ASP A 318 17.11 -25.09 1.04
C ASP A 318 17.73 -24.31 2.22
N ARG A 319 16.89 -23.77 3.11
CA ARG A 319 17.27 -22.92 4.25
C ARG A 319 16.68 -23.41 5.57
N ILE A 320 15.72 -24.34 5.50
CA ILE A 320 15.21 -25.02 6.68
C ILE A 320 16.27 -25.97 7.21
N GLY A 321 16.28 -26.09 8.53
CA GLY A 321 17.24 -26.87 9.30
C GLY A 321 16.57 -27.20 10.62
N THR A 322 17.18 -26.84 11.74
CA THR A 322 16.61 -27.07 13.09
C THR A 322 15.52 -26.08 13.50
N HIS A 323 14.80 -25.50 12.53
CA HIS A 323 13.77 -24.49 12.79
C HIS A 323 12.50 -25.16 13.31
N GLU A 324 11.98 -24.70 14.45
CA GLU A 324 10.74 -25.24 15.04
C GLU A 324 9.48 -24.57 14.46
N MET A 325 9.61 -23.38 13.84
CA MET A 325 8.48 -22.61 13.33
C MET A 325 8.89 -21.55 12.32
N ILE A 326 8.06 -21.38 11.29
CA ILE A 326 8.13 -20.30 10.32
C ILE A 326 7.15 -19.20 10.74
N LEU A 327 7.65 -17.98 10.93
CA LEU A 327 6.85 -16.80 11.19
C LEU A 327 6.52 -16.12 9.87
N VAL A 328 5.23 -16.11 9.52
CA VAL A 328 4.71 -15.61 8.25
C VAL A 328 4.11 -14.21 8.45
N PRO A 329 4.71 -13.15 7.89
CA PRO A 329 4.18 -11.79 8.00
C PRO A 329 2.78 -11.69 7.40
N ASP A 330 1.80 -11.18 8.13
CA ASP A 330 0.42 -11.05 7.67
C ASP A 330 0.27 -10.27 6.36
N THR A 331 1.20 -9.35 6.08
CA THR A 331 1.26 -8.58 4.84
C THR A 331 1.40 -9.42 3.57
N VAL A 332 1.91 -10.66 3.63
CA VAL A 332 1.99 -11.55 2.45
C VAL A 332 0.69 -12.32 2.20
N LEU A 333 -0.22 -12.28 3.17
CA LEU A 333 -1.48 -12.99 3.15
C LEU A 333 -2.62 -12.04 2.81
N LYS A 334 -3.64 -12.57 2.15
CA LYS A 334 -4.88 -11.83 1.92
C LYS A 334 -5.53 -11.47 3.26
N ASN A 335 -6.01 -10.23 3.39
CA ASN A 335 -6.63 -9.77 4.63
C ASN A 335 -7.82 -10.65 5.02
N GLY A 336 -7.88 -11.06 6.29
CA GLY A 336 -8.89 -11.99 6.82
C GLY A 336 -8.70 -13.47 6.43
N GLU A 337 -7.69 -13.80 5.61
CA GLU A 337 -7.45 -15.15 5.10
C GLU A 337 -6.00 -15.59 5.33
N ASN A 338 -5.74 -16.88 5.14
CA ASN A 338 -4.42 -17.52 5.27
C ASN A 338 -3.92 -17.97 3.89
N ILE A 339 -4.04 -17.10 2.88
CA ILE A 339 -3.77 -17.40 1.47
C ILE A 339 -2.88 -16.32 0.87
N PHE A 340 -1.83 -16.73 0.14
CA PHE A 340 -0.91 -15.88 -0.61
C PHE A 340 -1.54 -15.36 -1.91
N LEU A 341 -0.82 -14.54 -2.69
CA LEU A 341 -1.31 -13.98 -3.96
C LEU A 341 -1.57 -15.03 -5.06
N ASP A 342 -0.85 -16.15 -5.01
CA ASP A 342 -0.89 -17.28 -5.95
C ASP A 342 -1.75 -18.46 -5.44
N ASP A 343 -2.65 -18.17 -4.51
CA ASP A 343 -3.62 -19.10 -3.90
C ASP A 343 -3.02 -20.26 -3.10
N ILE A 344 -1.70 -20.23 -2.86
CA ILE A 344 -1.05 -21.09 -1.86
C ILE A 344 -1.51 -20.68 -0.47
N THR A 345 -1.89 -21.66 0.33
CA THR A 345 -2.35 -21.47 1.71
C THR A 345 -1.19 -21.55 2.69
N LEU A 346 -1.40 -21.05 3.91
CA LEU A 346 -0.44 -21.23 4.99
C LEU A 346 -0.19 -22.72 5.28
N LYS A 347 -1.20 -23.57 5.12
CA LYS A 347 -1.09 -25.02 5.28
C LYS A 347 -0.20 -25.66 4.22
N ASP A 348 -0.29 -25.19 2.98
CA ASP A 348 0.60 -25.65 1.89
C ASP A 348 2.06 -25.30 2.18
N ILE A 349 2.33 -24.16 2.85
CA ILE A 349 3.68 -23.83 3.33
C ILE A 349 4.16 -24.86 4.36
N GLU A 350 3.31 -25.20 5.33
CA GLU A 350 3.63 -26.20 6.37
C GLU A 350 3.93 -27.57 5.77
N GLU A 351 3.06 -28.04 4.87
CA GLU A 351 3.19 -29.34 4.22
C GLU A 351 4.42 -29.40 3.31
N ALA A 352 4.71 -28.34 2.56
CA ALA A 352 5.85 -28.32 1.64
C ALA A 352 7.22 -28.21 2.33
N LEU A 353 7.24 -27.66 3.55
CA LEU A 353 8.47 -27.33 4.27
C LEU A 353 8.71 -28.20 5.52
N ASP A 354 7.75 -29.05 5.88
CA ASP A 354 7.76 -29.90 7.08
C ASP A 354 8.07 -29.13 8.39
N VAL A 355 7.59 -27.89 8.47
CA VAL A 355 7.74 -27.01 9.64
C VAL A 355 6.45 -26.23 9.86
N PRO A 356 5.92 -26.16 11.10
CA PRO A 356 4.74 -25.36 11.42
C PRO A 356 4.90 -23.88 11.02
N ALA A 357 3.84 -23.26 10.52
CA ALA A 357 3.84 -21.90 10.04
C ALA A 357 2.81 -21.06 10.82
N ARG A 358 3.27 -19.95 11.38
CA ARG A 358 2.45 -19.06 12.20
C ARG A 358 2.36 -17.68 11.56
N LYS A 359 1.14 -17.27 11.26
CA LYS A 359 0.85 -15.88 10.87
C LYS A 359 1.19 -14.93 12.02
N ILE A 360 1.95 -13.89 11.74
CA ILE A 360 2.31 -12.83 12.68
C ILE A 360 1.92 -11.46 12.11
N LYS A 361 1.64 -10.49 12.99
CA LYS A 361 1.49 -9.11 12.55
C LYS A 361 2.84 -8.57 12.08
N SER A 362 2.87 -7.85 10.96
CA SER A 362 4.07 -7.17 10.42
C SER A 362 4.50 -5.95 11.26
N THR A 363 4.77 -6.18 12.56
CA THR A 363 5.20 -5.20 13.55
C THR A 363 6.28 -5.81 14.45
N PRO A 364 7.12 -5.01 15.12
CA PRO A 364 8.11 -5.55 16.07
C PRO A 364 7.44 -6.37 17.18
N GLU A 365 6.35 -5.88 17.77
CA GLU A 365 5.59 -6.59 18.79
C GLU A 365 4.99 -7.90 18.25
N GLY A 366 4.47 -7.89 17.03
CA GLY A 366 3.93 -9.08 16.37
C GLY A 366 4.97 -10.19 16.21
N LEU A 367 6.21 -9.83 15.89
CA LEU A 367 7.33 -10.77 15.80
C LEU A 367 7.67 -11.38 17.17
N ILE A 368 7.73 -10.56 18.23
CA ILE A 368 7.99 -11.04 19.60
C ILE A 368 6.87 -11.96 20.10
N LYS A 369 5.61 -11.60 19.87
CA LYS A 369 4.46 -12.46 20.19
C LYS A 369 4.49 -13.78 19.42
N GLY A 370 4.85 -13.71 18.14
CA GLY A 370 5.05 -14.87 17.29
C GLY A 370 6.03 -15.88 17.88
N VAL A 371 7.09 -15.40 18.53
CA VAL A 371 8.10 -16.26 19.15
C VAL A 371 7.72 -16.75 20.55
N THR A 372 7.19 -15.87 21.40
CA THR A 372 6.80 -16.19 22.78
C THR A 372 5.59 -17.11 22.86
N GLY A 373 4.71 -17.09 21.85
CA GLY A 373 3.44 -17.79 21.87
C GLY A 373 2.35 -17.08 22.68
N GLU A 374 2.58 -15.84 23.12
CA GLU A 374 1.60 -15.04 23.85
C GLU A 374 0.53 -14.45 22.92
N GLY A 375 -0.75 -14.70 23.22
CA GLY A 375 -1.91 -14.15 22.51
C GLY A 375 -2.59 -15.09 21.52
N GLN A 376 -2.72 -16.39 21.88
CA GLN A 376 -3.66 -17.32 21.24
C GLN A 376 -5.11 -16.83 21.33
#